data_AF-A0A937B2Q0-F1
#
_entry.id   AF-A0A937B2Q0-F1
#
_cell.length_a   1.000
_cell.length_b   1.000
_cell.length_c   1.000
_cell.angle_alpha   90.00
_cell.angle_beta   90.00
_cell.angle_gamma   90.00
#
_symmetry.space_group_name_H-M   'P 1'
#
loop_
_entity.id
_entity.type
_entity.pdbx_description
1 polymer ?
#
loop_
_entity_poly.entity_id
_entity_poly.type
_entity_poly.pdbx_seq_one_letter_code
_entity_poly.pdbx_strand_id
1 'polypeptide(L)'
;MVKANGNCLTKPWAGLYSTQPTEGKWQRQAPEIFQAELDAGPKRRVDTRPSGTGTIETYCVTYGKEAPERGYIVGRLDSSGDRFVAMAPDDPALLTDMLTREQLGRKVSVSEAGGRNVFHPL
;
A
#
# COMPACT_ATOMS: atom_id res chain seq x y z
N MET A 1 28.47 2.44 -2.34
CA MET A 1 27.26 2.71 -1.53
C MET A 1 26.44 1.42 -1.45
N VAL A 2 26.01 1.04 -0.25
CA VAL A 2 25.10 -0.10 -0.02
C VAL A 2 23.77 0.44 0.50
N LYS A 3 22.66 -0.13 0.06
CA LYS A 3 21.32 0.19 0.57
C LYS A 3 20.69 -1.09 1.11
N ALA A 4 19.97 -0.98 2.22
CA ALA A 4 19.17 -2.06 2.78
C ALA A 4 17.75 -1.57 3.06
N ASN A 5 16.77 -2.43 2.84
CA ASN A 5 15.36 -2.12 3.04
C ASN A 5 14.72 -3.17 3.95
N GLY A 6 13.99 -2.72 4.98
CA GLY A 6 13.24 -3.58 5.88
C GLY A 6 11.74 -3.59 5.58
N ASN A 7 11.13 -4.78 5.64
CA ASN A 7 9.68 -5.01 5.51
C ASN A 7 9.11 -4.45 4.18
N CYS A 8 7.81 -4.10 4.14
CA CYS A 8 7.15 -3.40 3.04
C CYS A 8 7.59 -1.94 2.92
N LEU A 9 8.87 -1.73 2.59
CA LEU A 9 9.50 -0.41 2.41
C LEU A 9 9.45 0.51 3.66
N THR A 10 9.34 -0.05 4.87
CA THR A 10 9.13 0.77 6.08
C THR A 10 10.42 1.27 6.73
N LYS A 11 11.57 0.68 6.40
CA LYS A 11 12.87 1.00 7.04
C LYS A 11 14.00 1.03 6.01
N PRO A 12 14.29 2.19 5.39
CA PRO A 12 15.43 2.35 4.51
C PRO A 12 16.73 2.59 5.30
N TRP A 13 17.83 2.00 4.83
CA TRP A 13 19.18 2.19 5.38
C TRP A 13 20.18 2.36 4.24
N ALA A 14 21.26 3.11 4.51
CA ALA A 14 22.36 3.28 3.57
C ALA A 14 23.72 3.28 4.28
N GLY A 15 24.72 2.72 3.60
CA GLY A 15 26.12 2.70 4.02
C GLY A 15 27.03 3.23 2.90
N LEU A 16 27.95 4.12 3.28
CA LEU A 16 29.00 4.65 2.40
C LEU A 16 30.33 4.05 2.85
N TYR A 17 31.10 3.52 1.90
CA TYR A 17 32.37 2.84 2.15
C TYR A 17 33.44 3.44 1.25
N SER A 18 34.62 3.68 1.82
CA SER A 18 35.79 4.20 1.13
C SER A 18 37.05 3.63 1.78
N THR A 19 38.12 3.47 1.01
CA THR A 19 39.47 3.19 1.55
C THR A 19 40.15 4.44 2.08
N GLN A 20 39.64 5.63 1.75
CA GLN A 20 40.13 6.89 2.29
C GLN A 20 39.78 6.98 3.78
N PRO A 21 40.77 7.21 4.67
CA PRO A 21 40.51 7.34 6.09
C PRO A 21 39.65 8.58 6.39
N THR A 22 38.85 8.51 7.45
CA THR A 22 38.12 9.68 7.95
C THR A 22 39.12 10.65 8.59
N GLU A 23 39.06 11.92 8.21
CA GLU A 23 39.79 12.98 8.90
C GLU A 23 39.06 13.34 10.21
N GLY A 24 39.76 13.28 11.34
CA GLY A 24 39.17 13.54 12.65
C GLY A 24 38.26 12.40 13.16
N LYS A 25 37.34 12.73 14.07
CA LYS A 25 36.40 11.75 14.65
C LYS A 25 35.22 11.54 13.71
N TRP A 26 34.88 10.28 13.44
CA TRP A 26 33.66 9.96 12.71
C TRP A 26 32.41 10.47 13.45
N GLN A 27 31.50 11.09 12.71
CA GLN A 27 30.21 11.55 13.20
C GLN A 27 29.14 11.37 12.11
N ARG A 28 27.88 11.19 12.53
CA ARG A 28 26.71 11.25 11.66
C ARG A 28 25.64 12.12 12.29
N GLN A 29 24.70 12.60 11.49
CA GLN A 29 23.51 13.25 12.00
C GLN A 29 22.68 12.26 12.85
N ALA A 30 22.21 12.77 13.99
CA ALA A 30 21.22 12.15 14.86
C ALA A 30 19.95 11.80 14.02
N PRO A 31 19.59 10.51 13.87
CA PRO A 31 18.45 10.10 13.05
C PRO A 31 17.12 10.74 13.44
N GLU A 32 16.98 11.09 14.70
CA GLU A 32 15.79 11.66 15.31
C GLU A 32 15.41 13.00 14.66
N ILE A 33 16.40 13.73 14.13
CA ILE A 33 16.18 15.04 13.49
C ILE A 33 15.35 14.88 12.21
N PHE A 34 15.80 14.04 11.27
CA PHE A 34 15.07 13.84 10.01
C PHE A 34 13.85 12.93 10.20
N GLN A 35 13.85 12.03 11.18
CA GLN A 35 12.66 11.23 11.50
C GLN A 35 11.51 12.11 11.99
N ALA A 36 11.78 13.11 12.84
CA ALA A 36 10.76 14.04 13.31
C ALA A 36 10.13 14.86 12.17
N GLU A 37 10.92 15.25 11.17
CA GLU A 37 10.42 15.93 9.97
C GLU A 37 9.46 15.04 9.16
N LEU A 38 9.83 13.76 8.96
CA LEU A 38 8.98 12.79 8.27
C LEU A 38 7.67 12.52 9.03
N ASP A 39 7.75 12.39 10.36
CA ASP A 39 6.61 12.09 11.23
C ASP A 39 5.60 13.25 11.30
N ALA A 40 6.06 14.49 11.09
CA ALA A 40 5.24 15.70 11.00
C ALA A 40 4.50 15.81 9.66
N GLY A 41 4.84 14.98 8.67
CA GLY A 41 4.19 14.94 7.37
C GLY A 41 2.69 14.57 7.44
N PRO A 42 1.92 14.90 6.40
CA PRO A 42 0.49 14.63 6.38
C PRO A 42 0.19 13.13 6.44
N LYS A 43 -0.61 12.72 7.42
CA LYS A 43 -1.07 11.33 7.58
C LYS A 43 -2.40 11.16 6.85
N ARG A 44 -2.53 10.06 6.10
CA ARG A 44 -3.80 9.68 5.47
C ARG A 44 -4.60 8.83 6.44
N ARG A 45 -5.87 9.18 6.65
CA ARG A 45 -6.80 8.32 7.40
C ARG A 45 -7.14 7.09 6.57
N VAL A 46 -7.34 5.99 7.29
CA VAL A 46 -7.83 4.74 6.74
C VAL A 46 -9.13 4.42 7.47
N ASP A 47 -10.21 4.29 6.73
CA ASP A 47 -11.47 3.76 7.25
C ASP A 47 -11.38 2.23 7.28
N THR A 48 -11.52 1.65 8.47
CA THR A 48 -11.45 0.20 8.67
C THR A 48 -12.79 -0.49 8.43
N ARG A 49 -13.90 0.26 8.39
CA ARG A 49 -15.25 -0.21 8.10
C ARG A 49 -15.91 0.67 7.01
N PRO A 50 -15.28 0.76 5.82
CA PRO A 50 -15.77 1.57 4.72
C PRO A 50 -17.15 1.10 4.24
N SER A 51 -17.98 2.05 3.81
CA SER A 51 -19.25 1.77 3.14
C SER A 51 -19.56 2.83 2.10
N GLY A 52 -20.08 2.41 0.95
CA GLY A 52 -20.49 3.30 -0.14
C GLY A 52 -19.63 3.14 -1.38
N THR A 53 -19.43 4.21 -2.14
CA THR A 53 -18.64 4.20 -3.37
C THR A 53 -17.24 4.74 -3.17
N GLY A 54 -16.32 4.28 -4.01
CA GLY A 54 -14.96 4.78 -4.04
C GLY A 54 -14.26 4.52 -5.35
N THR A 55 -12.99 4.90 -5.38
CA THR A 55 -12.13 4.80 -6.55
C THR A 55 -10.87 4.02 -6.21
N ILE A 56 -10.49 3.04 -7.03
CA ILE A 56 -9.28 2.24 -6.81
C ILE A 56 -8.04 3.13 -7.00
N GLU A 57 -7.16 3.15 -5.98
CA GLU A 57 -5.87 3.85 -5.97
C GLU A 57 -4.70 2.89 -6.26
N THR A 58 -4.81 1.62 -5.87
CA THR A 58 -3.90 0.53 -6.29
C THR A 58 -4.57 -0.83 -6.08
N TYR A 59 -4.05 -1.86 -6.74
CA TYR A 59 -4.59 -3.21 -6.67
C TYR A 59 -3.49 -4.26 -6.85
N CYS A 60 -3.77 -5.47 -6.40
CA CYS A 60 -3.00 -6.64 -6.76
C CYS A 60 -3.89 -7.89 -6.82
N VAL A 61 -3.45 -8.88 -7.60
CA VAL A 61 -4.04 -10.22 -7.65
C VAL A 61 -2.94 -11.20 -7.24
N THR A 62 -3.23 -12.03 -6.24
CA THR A 62 -2.32 -13.10 -5.82
C THR A 62 -2.66 -14.39 -6.54
N TYR A 63 -1.64 -15.09 -7.02
CA TYR A 63 -1.79 -16.41 -7.61
C TYR A 63 -1.56 -17.49 -6.57
N GLY A 64 -2.46 -18.48 -6.55
CA GLY A 64 -2.22 -19.75 -5.89
C GLY A 64 -1.41 -20.68 -6.81
N LYS A 65 -1.40 -21.98 -6.50
CA LYS A 65 -0.61 -22.97 -7.24
C LYS A 65 -0.99 -23.07 -8.72
N GLU A 66 -2.29 -23.02 -9.03
CA GLU A 66 -2.81 -23.33 -10.37
C GLU A 66 -3.51 -22.13 -11.04
N ALA A 67 -3.96 -21.15 -10.26
CA ALA A 67 -4.85 -20.09 -10.74
C ALA A 67 -4.78 -18.81 -9.87
N PRO A 68 -5.27 -17.67 -10.36
CA PRO A 68 -5.55 -16.50 -9.53
C PRO A 68 -6.41 -16.90 -8.33
N GLU A 69 -5.98 -16.54 -7.12
CA GLU A 69 -6.63 -16.94 -5.88
C GLU A 69 -7.40 -15.79 -5.22
N ARG A 70 -6.83 -14.58 -5.20
CA ARG A 70 -7.41 -13.44 -4.47
C ARG A 70 -7.09 -12.12 -5.15
N GLY A 71 -8.00 -11.17 -5.02
CA GLY A 71 -7.84 -9.78 -5.46
C GLY A 71 -7.90 -8.85 -4.26
N TYR A 72 -7.03 -7.84 -4.23
CA TYR A 72 -6.98 -6.82 -3.20
C TYR A 72 -6.95 -5.45 -3.85
N ILE A 73 -7.63 -4.48 -3.22
CA ILE A 73 -7.57 -3.08 -3.60
C ILE A 73 -7.26 -2.21 -2.39
N VAL A 74 -6.58 -1.10 -2.66
CA VAL A 74 -6.66 0.10 -1.84
C VAL A 74 -7.48 1.11 -2.62
N GLY A 75 -8.57 1.59 -2.04
CA GLY A 75 -9.42 2.61 -2.65
C GLY A 75 -9.52 3.87 -1.82
N ARG A 76 -10.15 4.90 -2.37
CA ARG A 76 -10.56 6.12 -1.68
C ARG A 76 -12.07 6.27 -1.71
N LEU A 77 -12.67 6.51 -0.55
CA LEU A 77 -14.10 6.77 -0.44
C LEU A 77 -14.45 8.10 -1.11
N ASP A 78 -15.54 8.13 -1.88
CA ASP A 78 -16.00 9.35 -2.53
C ASP A 78 -16.56 10.37 -1.51
N SER A 79 -17.05 9.89 -0.36
CA SER A 79 -17.66 10.73 0.68
C SER A 79 -16.64 11.50 1.54
N SER A 80 -15.47 10.92 1.81
CA SER A 80 -14.48 11.49 2.73
C SER A 80 -13.08 11.64 2.13
N GLY A 81 -12.77 10.93 1.04
CA GLY A 81 -11.42 10.81 0.52
C GLY A 81 -10.50 9.90 1.35
N ASP A 82 -11.01 9.29 2.43
CA ASP A 82 -10.26 8.36 3.27
C ASP A 82 -9.92 7.09 2.49
N ARG A 83 -8.76 6.51 2.79
CA ARG A 83 -8.36 5.25 2.18
C ARG A 83 -9.12 4.09 2.81
N PHE A 84 -9.32 3.04 2.05
CA PHE A 84 -9.80 1.76 2.55
C PHE A 84 -9.10 0.60 1.87
N VAL A 85 -9.13 -0.56 2.52
CA VAL A 85 -8.66 -1.82 1.96
C VAL A 85 -9.86 -2.74 1.81
N ALA A 86 -10.00 -3.38 0.65
CA ALA A 86 -11.05 -4.35 0.37
C ALA A 86 -10.51 -5.51 -0.48
N MET A 87 -11.17 -6.65 -0.37
CA MET A 87 -10.89 -7.85 -1.17
C MET A 87 -11.97 -8.06 -2.23
N ALA A 88 -11.59 -8.70 -3.32
CA ALA A 88 -12.58 -9.24 -4.24
C ALA A 88 -13.45 -10.28 -3.51
N PRO A 89 -14.75 -10.38 -3.81
CA PRO A 89 -15.54 -11.56 -3.46
C PRO A 89 -14.93 -12.83 -4.06
N ASP A 90 -15.43 -13.98 -3.63
CA ASP A 90 -15.04 -15.28 -4.18
C ASP A 90 -15.69 -15.47 -5.57
N ASP A 91 -15.25 -14.64 -6.53
CA ASP A 91 -15.76 -14.55 -7.90
C ASP A 91 -14.60 -14.66 -8.91
N PRO A 92 -14.45 -15.82 -9.57
CA PRO A 92 -13.41 -16.02 -10.59
C PRO A 92 -13.53 -15.10 -11.80
N ALA A 93 -14.74 -14.64 -12.15
CA ALA A 93 -14.94 -13.73 -13.27
C ALA A 93 -14.34 -12.35 -12.95
N LEU A 94 -14.55 -11.86 -11.73
CA LEU A 94 -13.93 -10.62 -11.26
C LEU A 94 -12.40 -10.72 -11.21
N LEU A 95 -11.84 -11.85 -10.75
CA LEU A 95 -10.38 -12.02 -10.76
C LEU A 95 -9.83 -12.02 -12.20
N THR A 96 -10.53 -12.65 -13.13
CA THR A 96 -10.17 -12.63 -14.57
C THR A 96 -10.24 -11.22 -15.14
N ASP A 97 -11.27 -10.45 -14.78
CA ASP A 97 -11.43 -9.05 -15.19
C ASP A 97 -10.32 -8.16 -14.61
N MET A 98 -9.93 -8.37 -13.35
CA MET A 98 -8.80 -7.67 -12.72
C MET A 98 -7.46 -7.90 -13.42
N LEU A 99 -7.28 -9.07 -14.05
CA LEU A 99 -6.05 -9.43 -14.75
C LEU A 99 -6.02 -8.95 -16.20
N THR A 100 -7.19 -8.75 -16.81
CA THR A 100 -7.32 -8.44 -18.24
C THR A 100 -7.63 -6.96 -18.50
N ARG A 101 -7.96 -6.19 -17.46
CA ARG A 101 -8.26 -4.75 -17.54
C ARG A 101 -7.50 -3.96 -16.48
N GLU A 102 -7.23 -2.70 -16.80
CA GLU A 102 -6.72 -1.72 -15.84
C GLU A 102 -7.76 -1.45 -14.74
N GLN A 103 -7.32 -1.44 -13.49
CA GLN A 103 -8.17 -1.23 -12.31
C GLN A 103 -7.94 0.14 -11.67
N LEU A 104 -6.79 0.78 -11.89
CA LEU A 104 -6.52 2.12 -11.38
C LEU A 104 -7.57 3.11 -11.86
N GLY A 105 -8.13 3.89 -10.93
CA GLY A 105 -9.18 4.86 -11.24
C GLY A 105 -10.57 4.25 -11.44
N ARG A 106 -10.72 2.92 -11.40
CA ARG A 106 -12.02 2.27 -11.55
C ARG A 106 -12.91 2.55 -10.34
N LYS A 107 -14.19 2.77 -10.60
CA LYS A 107 -15.22 2.96 -9.57
C LYS A 107 -15.67 1.62 -8.99
N VAL A 108 -15.85 1.60 -7.68
CA VAL A 108 -16.31 0.42 -6.94
C VAL A 108 -17.31 0.83 -5.87
N SER A 109 -18.22 -0.07 -5.51
CA SER A 109 -18.86 -0.08 -4.20
C SER A 109 -18.03 -0.90 -3.22
N VAL A 110 -18.05 -0.54 -1.94
CA VAL A 110 -17.39 -1.26 -0.86
C VAL A 110 -18.34 -1.41 0.33
N SER A 111 -18.32 -2.58 0.96
CA SER A 111 -19.09 -2.88 2.17
C SER A 111 -18.43 -3.99 2.97
N GLU A 112 -18.77 -4.10 4.26
CA GLU A 112 -18.34 -5.23 5.08
C GLU A 112 -19.21 -6.46 4.81
N ALA A 113 -18.58 -7.62 4.63
CA ALA A 113 -19.25 -8.90 4.48
C ALA A 113 -18.39 -10.01 5.10
N GLY A 114 -18.87 -10.65 6.17
CA GLY A 114 -18.18 -11.77 6.82
C GLY A 114 -16.87 -11.37 7.51
N GLY A 115 -16.83 -10.17 8.12
CA GLY A 115 -15.66 -9.68 8.85
C GLY A 115 -14.55 -9.11 7.97
N ARG A 116 -14.78 -8.97 6.66
CA ARG A 116 -13.84 -8.38 5.70
C ARG A 116 -14.55 -7.36 4.81
N ASN A 117 -13.83 -6.34 4.36
CA ASN A 117 -14.35 -5.41 3.37
C ASN A 117 -14.28 -6.05 2.00
N VAL A 118 -15.40 -6.02 1.28
CA VAL A 118 -15.56 -6.58 -0.06
C VAL A 118 -15.92 -5.45 -1.02
N PHE A 119 -15.36 -5.46 -2.22
CA PHE A 119 -15.69 -4.48 -3.25
C PHE A 119 -16.37 -5.12 -4.46
N HIS A 120 -17.17 -4.32 -5.15
CA HIS A 120 -17.73 -4.67 -6.46
C HIS A 120 -17.50 -3.52 -7.43
N PRO A 121 -17.00 -3.77 -8.65
CA PRO A 121 -16.99 -2.75 -9.69
C PRO A 121 -18.39 -2.16 -9.96
N LEU A 122 -18.43 -0.86 -10.25
CA LEU A 122 -19.62 -0.18 -10.76
C LEU A 122 -19.66 -0.20 -12.29
#